data_AF-A0AAW8M1J7-F1
#
_entry.id   AF-A0AAW8M1J7-F1
#
_cell.length_a   1.000
_cell.length_b   1.000
_cell.length_c   1.000
_cell.angle_alpha   90.00
_cell.angle_beta   90.00
_cell.angle_gamma   90.00
#
_symmetry.space_group_name_H-M   'P 1'
#
loop_
_entity.id
_entity.type
_entity.pdbx_description
1 polymer ?
#
loop_
_entity_poly.entity_id
_entity_poly.type
_entity_poly.pdbx_seq_one_letter_code
_entity_poly.pdbx_strand_id
1 'polypeptide(L)'
;MTEQAREAANIEAAFGFTIDEIVDWHRVSSAFLGSVRVRSALGVLEREAPGSSAAIYNMLTEKTLSKPPVISPAGHVSLGFFSQNHVSADMAWFAYLEQVLSAPASHRDTADWWLLFSALEAAVEFQLTQMAPPKTEPRLSGDFITELKHAGLQWAKLLAPLLKRRNASFAYHQIDLERLGGEQETGADFGLVLDFDGSTALPITEGQTARIVPLVFQAKRYIRPSADISQTHEKRGPQREKLKSNRAASAYILYENGKVKVEDPLPVLVKSVDNVGSDTVTSVFTGTVDFATFLYRASIDETFAPRAASVEEALSMIYAKADRGQLSHLLVASGRPNAKLLYQSALDHFAAQYEPDLDDADDLSDEHIEDYGDNHIEDEDMSSDHESGMQHEPSSEQPGTEGEGPKGSAPKNGKF
;
A
#
# COMPACT_ATOMS: atom_id res chain seq x y z
N MET A 1 -26.22 4.27 -42.16
CA MET A 1 -25.12 4.06 -41.20
C MET A 1 -23.94 3.47 -41.96
N THR A 2 -22.74 4.01 -41.82
CA THR A 2 -21.54 3.42 -42.42
C THR A 2 -21.15 2.15 -41.67
N GLU A 3 -20.40 1.24 -42.30
CA GLU A 3 -19.92 0.01 -41.68
C GLU A 3 -19.10 0.28 -40.40
N GLN A 4 -18.23 1.30 -40.46
CA GLN A 4 -17.45 1.79 -39.32
C GLN A 4 -18.32 2.27 -38.14
N ALA A 5 -19.43 2.98 -38.41
CA ALA A 5 -20.33 3.42 -37.35
C ALA A 5 -21.05 2.24 -36.68
N ARG A 6 -21.32 1.16 -37.43
CA ARG A 6 -21.88 -0.07 -36.87
C ARG A 6 -20.87 -0.81 -36.00
N GLU A 7 -19.62 -0.88 -36.43
CA GLU A 7 -18.55 -1.51 -35.68
C GLU A 7 -18.25 -0.77 -34.37
N ALA A 8 -18.18 0.57 -34.40
CA ALA A 8 -18.02 1.38 -33.20
C ALA A 8 -19.17 1.18 -32.19
N ALA A 9 -20.42 1.15 -32.68
CA ALA A 9 -21.57 0.88 -31.83
C ALA A 9 -21.54 -0.53 -31.21
N ASN A 10 -21.05 -1.54 -31.95
CA ASN A 10 -20.91 -2.90 -31.43
C ASN A 10 -19.83 -2.99 -30.33
N ILE A 11 -18.71 -2.28 -30.48
CA ILE A 11 -17.65 -2.21 -29.46
C ILE A 11 -18.18 -1.55 -28.18
N GLU A 12 -18.88 -0.42 -28.31
CA GLU A 12 -19.47 0.26 -27.17
C GLU A 12 -20.53 -0.59 -26.47
N ALA A 13 -21.36 -1.31 -27.23
CA ALA A 13 -22.33 -2.23 -26.65
C ALA A 13 -21.67 -3.40 -25.89
N ALA A 14 -20.57 -3.96 -26.41
CA ALA A 14 -19.89 -5.10 -25.81
C ALA A 14 -19.07 -4.72 -24.56
N PHE A 15 -18.31 -3.63 -24.63
CA PHE A 15 -17.35 -3.25 -23.59
C PHE A 15 -17.80 -2.06 -22.74
N GLY A 16 -18.81 -1.30 -23.18
CA GLY A 16 -19.24 -0.08 -22.49
C GLY A 16 -18.32 1.12 -22.70
N PHE A 17 -17.38 1.02 -23.64
CA PHE A 17 -16.35 2.00 -23.94
C PHE A 17 -16.45 2.47 -25.39
N THR A 18 -16.13 3.74 -25.63
CA THR A 18 -15.90 4.21 -26.99
C THR A 18 -14.53 3.74 -27.49
N ILE A 19 -14.33 3.73 -28.82
CA ILE A 19 -13.03 3.41 -29.41
C ILE A 19 -11.97 4.42 -28.92
N ASP A 20 -12.30 5.71 -28.90
CA ASP A 20 -11.39 6.77 -28.46
C ASP A 20 -10.94 6.56 -27.01
N GLU A 21 -11.85 6.15 -26.12
CA GLU A 21 -11.52 5.80 -24.73
C GLU A 21 -10.52 4.64 -24.65
N ILE A 22 -10.77 3.55 -25.39
CA ILE A 22 -9.87 2.39 -25.41
C ILE A 22 -8.48 2.80 -25.90
N VAL A 23 -8.41 3.58 -26.99
CA VAL A 23 -7.16 4.05 -27.57
C VAL A 23 -6.41 4.97 -26.60
N ASP A 24 -7.10 5.91 -25.97
CA ASP A 24 -6.48 6.83 -25.01
C ASP A 24 -5.96 6.12 -23.77
N TRP A 25 -6.74 5.20 -23.19
CA TRP A 25 -6.31 4.45 -22.01
C TRP A 25 -5.12 3.55 -22.31
N HIS A 26 -5.15 2.85 -23.45
CA HIS A 26 -4.01 2.03 -23.88
C HIS A 26 -2.76 2.88 -24.14
N ARG A 27 -2.91 4.07 -24.74
CA ARG A 27 -1.80 4.99 -24.96
C ARG A 27 -1.20 5.48 -23.64
N VAL A 28 -2.04 5.86 -22.67
CA VAL A 28 -1.58 6.37 -21.37
C VAL A 28 -0.95 5.26 -20.53
N SER A 29 -1.58 4.08 -20.44
CA SER A 29 -1.01 2.93 -19.72
C SER A 29 0.31 2.47 -20.33
N SER A 30 0.39 2.39 -21.66
CA SER A 30 1.63 2.02 -22.35
C SER A 30 2.70 3.09 -22.21
N ALA A 31 2.36 4.37 -22.20
CA ALA A 31 3.34 5.43 -21.93
C ALA A 31 3.87 5.38 -20.49
N PHE A 32 2.99 5.10 -19.51
CA PHE A 32 3.37 4.91 -18.12
C PHE A 32 4.33 3.71 -17.97
N LEU A 33 3.94 2.52 -18.45
CA LEU A 33 4.78 1.32 -18.38
C LEU A 33 6.05 1.45 -19.24
N GLY A 34 5.97 2.14 -20.38
CA GLY A 34 7.09 2.39 -21.29
C GLY A 34 8.12 3.37 -20.73
N SER A 35 7.80 4.11 -19.68
CA SER A 35 8.70 5.09 -19.07
C SER A 35 9.94 4.41 -18.49
N VAL A 36 11.13 4.89 -18.87
CA VAL A 36 12.43 4.42 -18.33
C VAL A 36 12.44 4.47 -16.81
N ARG A 37 11.84 5.52 -16.22
CA ARG A 37 11.74 5.70 -14.77
C ARG A 37 10.94 4.58 -14.11
N VAL A 38 9.77 4.25 -14.68
CA VAL A 38 8.87 3.19 -14.18
C VAL A 38 9.52 1.82 -14.35
N ARG A 39 10.08 1.54 -15.53
CA ARG A 39 10.80 0.28 -15.80
C ARG A 39 11.97 0.07 -14.86
N SER A 40 12.74 1.12 -14.59
CA SER A 40 13.86 1.07 -13.64
C SER A 40 13.38 0.77 -12.23
N ALA A 41 12.33 1.45 -11.77
CA ALA A 41 11.77 1.29 -10.43
C ALA A 41 11.22 -0.13 -10.21
N LEU A 42 10.40 -0.63 -11.14
CA LEU A 42 9.85 -1.99 -11.09
C LEU A 42 10.95 -3.06 -11.26
N GLY A 43 11.98 -2.77 -12.06
CA GLY A 43 13.11 -3.66 -12.30
C GLY A 43 14.02 -3.88 -11.09
N VAL A 44 13.95 -3.02 -10.06
CA VAL A 44 14.72 -3.23 -8.82
C VAL A 44 14.34 -4.57 -8.17
N LEU A 45 13.06 -4.92 -8.12
CA LEU A 45 12.61 -6.16 -7.49
C LEU A 45 13.20 -7.40 -8.18
N GLU A 46 13.18 -7.45 -9.50
CA GLU A 46 13.76 -8.57 -10.26
C GLU A 46 15.28 -8.65 -10.11
N ARG A 47 15.96 -7.50 -10.09
CA ARG A 47 17.42 -7.46 -9.92
C ARG A 47 17.86 -7.96 -8.55
N GLU A 48 17.14 -7.56 -7.50
CA GLU A 48 17.48 -7.88 -6.10
C GLU A 48 16.94 -9.25 -5.66
N ALA A 49 15.88 -9.74 -6.31
CA ALA A 49 15.31 -11.06 -6.11
C ALA A 49 14.95 -11.71 -7.45
N PRO A 50 15.94 -12.30 -8.15
CA PRO A 50 15.72 -12.98 -9.42
C PRO A 50 14.63 -14.05 -9.32
N GLY A 51 13.70 -14.06 -10.28
CA GLY A 51 12.56 -14.97 -10.30
C GLY A 51 11.32 -14.47 -9.56
N SER A 52 11.39 -13.32 -8.89
CA SER A 52 10.20 -12.67 -8.29
C SER A 52 9.14 -12.32 -9.34
N SER A 53 9.56 -11.86 -10.52
CA SER A 53 8.66 -11.61 -11.65
C SER A 53 7.96 -12.90 -12.12
N ALA A 54 8.70 -14.01 -12.21
CA ALA A 54 8.12 -15.29 -12.60
C ALA A 54 7.13 -15.79 -11.54
N ALA A 55 7.43 -15.62 -10.25
CA ALA A 55 6.52 -15.97 -9.15
C ALA A 55 5.23 -15.14 -9.19
N ILE A 56 5.33 -13.82 -9.41
CA ILE A 56 4.18 -12.92 -9.56
C ILE A 56 3.33 -13.33 -10.77
N TYR A 57 3.96 -13.53 -11.92
CA TYR A 57 3.27 -13.96 -13.14
C TYR A 57 2.52 -15.29 -12.94
N ASN A 58 3.19 -16.31 -12.40
CA ASN A 58 2.58 -17.62 -12.19
C ASN A 58 1.38 -17.55 -11.25
N MET A 59 1.52 -16.82 -10.15
CA MET A 59 0.44 -16.61 -9.17
C MET A 59 -0.79 -15.93 -9.81
N LEU A 60 -0.59 -14.88 -10.62
CA LEU A 60 -1.69 -14.18 -11.27
C LEU A 60 -2.30 -14.98 -12.42
N THR A 61 -1.49 -15.70 -13.18
CA THR A 61 -1.95 -16.47 -14.35
C THR A 61 -2.79 -17.68 -13.94
N GLU A 62 -2.39 -18.38 -12.89
CA GLU A 62 -3.18 -19.50 -12.33
C GLU A 62 -4.60 -19.07 -11.99
N LYS A 63 -4.76 -17.88 -11.39
CA LYS A 63 -6.06 -17.33 -11.01
C LYS A 63 -6.82 -16.73 -12.18
N THR A 64 -6.12 -16.10 -13.10
CA THR A 64 -6.68 -15.56 -14.34
C THR A 64 -7.36 -16.63 -15.20
N LEU A 65 -6.81 -17.85 -15.21
CA LEU A 65 -7.34 -19.00 -15.93
C LEU A 65 -8.33 -19.85 -15.13
N SER A 66 -8.59 -19.50 -13.87
CA SER A 66 -9.53 -20.22 -13.01
C SER A 66 -10.98 -20.05 -13.47
N LYS A 67 -11.89 -20.88 -12.96
CA LYS A 67 -13.33 -20.80 -13.27
C LYS A 67 -14.11 -20.31 -12.04
N PRO A 68 -14.92 -19.24 -12.15
CA PRO A 68 -15.10 -18.40 -13.33
C PRO A 68 -13.85 -17.53 -13.63
N PRO A 69 -13.60 -17.17 -14.90
CA PRO A 69 -12.42 -16.38 -15.24
C PRO A 69 -12.51 -14.97 -14.64
N VAL A 70 -11.36 -14.47 -14.23
CA VAL A 70 -11.22 -13.12 -13.65
C VAL A 70 -11.06 -12.04 -14.72
N ILE A 71 -10.43 -12.37 -15.84
CA ILE A 71 -10.22 -11.45 -16.95
C ILE A 71 -11.39 -11.51 -17.94
N SER A 72 -11.54 -10.44 -18.72
CA SER A 72 -12.59 -10.37 -19.74
C SER A 72 -12.28 -11.28 -20.93
N PRO A 73 -13.24 -11.48 -21.85
CA PRO A 73 -12.96 -12.12 -23.14
C PRO A 73 -11.80 -11.47 -23.91
N ALA A 74 -11.68 -10.14 -23.89
CA ALA A 74 -10.57 -9.45 -24.55
C ALA A 74 -9.24 -9.74 -23.84
N GLY A 75 -9.24 -9.78 -22.50
CA GLY A 75 -8.07 -10.19 -21.74
C GLY A 75 -7.65 -11.62 -22.08
N HIS A 76 -8.60 -12.55 -22.24
CA HIS A 76 -8.31 -13.94 -22.60
C HIS A 76 -7.63 -14.05 -23.96
N VAL A 77 -8.10 -13.27 -24.93
CA VAL A 77 -7.48 -13.19 -26.25
C VAL A 77 -6.05 -12.66 -26.14
N SER A 78 -5.84 -11.56 -25.40
CA SER A 78 -4.50 -11.00 -25.17
C SER A 78 -3.57 -12.01 -24.48
N LEU A 79 -4.05 -12.73 -23.46
CA LEU A 79 -3.29 -13.77 -22.77
C LEU A 79 -2.94 -14.93 -23.73
N GLY A 80 -3.88 -15.35 -24.59
CA GLY A 80 -3.61 -16.39 -25.60
C GLY A 80 -2.49 -16.01 -26.55
N PHE A 81 -2.49 -14.78 -27.07
CA PHE A 81 -1.40 -14.25 -27.90
C PHE A 81 -0.09 -14.11 -27.11
N PHE A 82 -0.17 -13.62 -25.88
CA PHE A 82 0.99 -13.49 -25.00
C PHE A 82 1.68 -14.85 -24.79
N SER A 83 0.92 -15.89 -24.40
CA SER A 83 1.43 -17.24 -24.15
C SER A 83 2.01 -17.91 -25.40
N GLN A 84 1.49 -17.61 -26.59
CA GLN A 84 2.08 -18.11 -27.85
C GLN A 84 3.46 -17.50 -28.13
N ASN A 85 3.66 -16.24 -27.74
CA ASN A 85 4.87 -15.47 -28.05
C ASN A 85 5.94 -15.54 -26.95
N HIS A 86 5.58 -15.91 -25.70
CA HIS A 86 6.47 -15.85 -24.54
C HIS A 86 6.54 -17.20 -23.80
N VAL A 87 7.26 -18.15 -24.41
CA VAL A 87 7.46 -19.51 -23.86
C VAL A 87 8.47 -19.54 -22.70
N SER A 88 9.27 -18.47 -22.50
CA SER A 88 10.32 -18.37 -21.47
C SER A 88 9.93 -17.47 -20.29
N ALA A 89 10.22 -17.92 -19.07
CA ALA A 89 9.77 -17.31 -17.81
C ALA A 89 10.47 -15.97 -17.41
N ASP A 90 11.63 -15.66 -17.99
CA ASP A 90 12.57 -14.69 -17.40
C ASP A 90 12.19 -13.20 -17.51
N MET A 91 11.06 -12.86 -18.15
CA MET A 91 10.55 -11.47 -18.24
C MET A 91 9.01 -11.40 -18.11
N ALA A 92 8.40 -12.46 -17.55
CA ALA A 92 6.98 -12.69 -17.73
C ALA A 92 6.08 -11.63 -17.09
N TRP A 93 6.41 -11.11 -15.89
CA TRP A 93 5.52 -10.15 -15.20
C TRP A 93 5.37 -8.82 -15.93
N PHE A 94 6.47 -8.13 -16.22
CA PHE A 94 6.39 -6.81 -16.87
C PHE A 94 5.76 -6.91 -18.27
N ALA A 95 6.14 -7.94 -19.03
CA ALA A 95 5.56 -8.18 -20.35
C ALA A 95 4.06 -8.54 -20.25
N TYR A 96 3.65 -9.31 -19.24
CA TYR A 96 2.25 -9.63 -18.98
C TYR A 96 1.44 -8.38 -18.58
N LEU A 97 2.00 -7.53 -17.74
CA LEU A 97 1.41 -6.24 -17.36
C LEU A 97 1.21 -5.34 -18.60
N GLU A 98 2.21 -5.22 -19.46
CA GLU A 98 2.18 -4.39 -20.67
C GLU A 98 1.26 -4.93 -21.77
N GLN A 99 1.25 -6.26 -22.00
CA GLN A 99 0.56 -6.86 -23.14
C GLN A 99 -0.83 -7.41 -22.81
N VAL A 100 -1.09 -7.74 -21.54
CA VAL A 100 -2.38 -8.33 -21.13
C VAL A 100 -3.15 -7.40 -20.21
N LEU A 101 -2.52 -6.88 -19.15
CA LEU A 101 -3.24 -6.10 -18.13
C LEU A 101 -3.27 -4.58 -18.42
N SER A 102 -2.65 -4.11 -19.50
CA SER A 102 -2.53 -2.67 -19.75
C SER A 102 -3.82 -1.96 -20.15
N ALA A 103 -4.82 -2.70 -20.63
CA ALA A 103 -6.10 -2.14 -21.07
C ALA A 103 -7.22 -2.37 -20.05
N PRO A 104 -8.07 -1.37 -19.76
CA PRO A 104 -9.28 -1.57 -18.95
C PRO A 104 -10.16 -2.72 -19.46
N ALA A 105 -10.27 -2.83 -20.78
CA ALA A 105 -11.07 -3.87 -21.43
C ALA A 105 -10.56 -5.29 -21.20
N SER A 106 -9.33 -5.51 -20.73
CA SER A 106 -8.86 -6.87 -20.37
C SER A 106 -9.38 -7.35 -19.02
N HIS A 107 -9.96 -6.45 -18.22
CA HIS A 107 -10.51 -6.74 -16.91
C HIS A 107 -12.02 -6.89 -17.00
N ARG A 108 -12.63 -7.74 -16.15
CA ARG A 108 -14.09 -7.88 -16.12
C ARG A 108 -14.79 -6.68 -15.49
N ASP A 109 -14.08 -5.96 -14.63
CA ASP A 109 -14.51 -4.70 -14.03
C ASP A 109 -13.39 -3.68 -14.11
N THR A 110 -13.73 -2.49 -14.60
CA THR A 110 -12.76 -1.39 -14.76
C THR A 110 -12.15 -0.97 -13.42
N ALA A 111 -12.84 -1.24 -12.30
CA ALA A 111 -12.32 -1.02 -10.96
C ALA A 111 -11.03 -1.80 -10.66
N ASP A 112 -10.91 -3.03 -11.17
CA ASP A 112 -9.71 -3.86 -10.94
C ASP A 112 -8.50 -3.28 -11.69
N TRP A 113 -8.71 -2.79 -12.91
CA TRP A 113 -7.69 -2.07 -13.67
C TRP A 113 -7.27 -0.76 -12.98
N TRP A 114 -8.25 0.04 -12.54
CA TRP A 114 -7.99 1.28 -11.82
C TRP A 114 -7.19 1.02 -10.54
N LEU A 115 -7.57 0.00 -9.77
CA LEU A 115 -6.89 -0.41 -8.54
C LEU A 115 -5.42 -0.77 -8.82
N LEU A 116 -5.18 -1.63 -9.82
CA LEU A 116 -3.84 -2.08 -10.22
C LEU A 116 -2.95 -0.89 -10.62
N PHE A 117 -3.41 -0.05 -11.54
CA PHE A 117 -2.59 1.06 -12.06
C PHE A 117 -2.36 2.17 -11.04
N SER A 118 -3.37 2.48 -10.22
CA SER A 118 -3.21 3.45 -9.13
C SER A 118 -2.21 2.96 -8.09
N ALA A 119 -2.24 1.67 -7.74
CA ALA A 119 -1.31 1.08 -6.79
C ALA A 119 0.12 0.99 -7.35
N LEU A 120 0.27 0.66 -8.64
CA LEU A 120 1.56 0.64 -9.33
C LEU A 120 2.21 2.02 -9.35
N GLU A 121 1.46 3.04 -9.78
CA GLU A 121 1.98 4.41 -9.83
C GLU A 121 2.32 4.93 -8.44
N ALA A 122 1.46 4.69 -7.44
CA ALA A 122 1.75 5.08 -6.06
C ALA A 122 3.00 4.40 -5.50
N ALA A 123 3.19 3.10 -5.77
CA ALA A 123 4.39 2.37 -5.34
C ALA A 123 5.67 2.93 -5.99
N VAL A 124 5.60 3.24 -7.30
CA VAL A 124 6.72 3.83 -8.04
C VAL A 124 7.03 5.24 -7.54
N GLU A 125 6.03 6.12 -7.38
CA GLU A 125 6.27 7.48 -6.89
C GLU A 125 6.79 7.47 -5.46
N PHE A 126 6.25 6.62 -4.59
CA PHE A 126 6.74 6.47 -3.22
C PHE A 126 8.20 6.00 -3.19
N GLN A 127 8.55 4.98 -3.97
CA GLN A 127 9.91 4.45 -4.10
C GLN A 127 10.88 5.53 -4.56
N LEU A 128 10.48 6.38 -5.52
CA LEU A 128 11.36 7.38 -6.13
C LEU A 128 11.46 8.69 -5.34
N THR A 129 10.43 9.08 -4.60
CA THR A 129 10.33 10.42 -4.01
C THR A 129 10.34 10.43 -2.49
N GLN A 130 9.83 9.38 -1.81
CA GLN A 130 9.52 9.46 -0.37
C GLN A 130 10.50 8.75 0.58
N MET A 131 11.74 8.50 0.16
CA MET A 131 12.70 7.71 0.93
C MET A 131 13.82 8.48 1.66
N ALA A 132 13.54 9.68 2.19
CA ALA A 132 14.48 10.32 3.12
C ALA A 132 14.49 9.55 4.46
N PRO A 133 15.64 9.06 4.96
CA PRO A 133 15.72 8.37 6.25
C PRO A 133 16.18 9.28 7.41
N PRO A 134 15.98 8.84 8.66
CA PRO A 134 15.13 7.73 9.07
C PRO A 134 13.66 8.17 9.18
N LYS A 135 12.73 7.43 8.59
CA LYS A 135 11.29 7.60 8.81
C LYS A 135 10.75 6.47 9.69
N THR A 136 9.76 6.78 10.51
CA THR A 136 9.01 5.80 11.30
C THR A 136 7.94 5.12 10.43
N GLU A 137 7.48 3.94 10.84
CA GLU A 137 6.47 3.15 10.13
C GLU A 137 5.13 3.91 9.92
N PRO A 138 4.62 4.68 10.91
CA PRO A 138 3.44 5.52 10.70
C PRO A 138 3.67 6.60 9.63
N ARG A 139 4.84 7.25 9.64
CA ARG A 139 5.17 8.29 8.65
C ARG A 139 5.26 7.71 7.24
N LEU A 140 5.90 6.56 7.08
CA LEU A 140 6.00 5.84 5.80
C LEU A 140 4.62 5.46 5.27
N SER A 141 3.74 4.94 6.13
CA SER A 141 2.38 4.56 5.75
C SER A 141 1.54 5.78 5.35
N GLY A 142 1.61 6.89 6.11
CA GLY A 142 0.90 8.12 5.77
C GLY A 142 1.36 8.74 4.44
N ASP A 143 2.67 8.73 4.17
CA ASP A 143 3.23 9.18 2.90
C ASP A 143 2.77 8.25 1.75
N PHE A 144 2.80 6.94 1.93
CA PHE A 144 2.35 5.98 0.91
C PHE A 144 0.85 6.10 0.61
N ILE A 145 0.00 6.26 1.63
CA ILE A 145 -1.44 6.49 1.47
C ILE A 145 -1.70 7.79 0.70
N THR A 146 -0.86 8.81 0.89
CA THR A 146 -0.96 10.07 0.14
C THR A 146 -0.69 9.84 -1.35
N GLU A 147 0.35 9.07 -1.70
CA GLU A 147 0.65 8.69 -3.08
C GLU A 147 -0.50 7.85 -3.69
N LEU A 148 -1.08 6.91 -2.93
CA LEU A 148 -2.24 6.13 -3.38
C LEU A 148 -3.44 7.01 -3.73
N LYS A 149 -3.76 7.99 -2.88
CA LYS A 149 -4.85 8.95 -3.14
C LYS A 149 -4.57 9.79 -4.38
N HIS A 150 -3.33 10.23 -4.55
CA HIS A 150 -2.92 11.04 -5.71
C HIS A 150 -3.04 10.24 -7.01
N ALA A 151 -2.39 9.09 -7.09
CA ALA A 151 -2.43 8.19 -8.24
C ALA A 151 -3.88 7.76 -8.54
N GLY A 152 -4.64 7.37 -7.52
CA GLY A 152 -6.06 7.03 -7.65
C GLY A 152 -6.88 8.12 -8.32
N LEU A 153 -6.70 9.37 -7.93
CA LEU A 153 -7.37 10.51 -8.55
C LEU A 153 -6.91 10.74 -10.00
N GLN A 154 -5.62 10.55 -10.30
CA GLN A 154 -5.09 10.70 -11.66
C GLN A 154 -5.70 9.66 -12.61
N TRP A 155 -5.70 8.38 -12.25
CA TRP A 155 -6.31 7.33 -13.07
C TRP A 155 -7.83 7.46 -13.16
N ALA A 156 -8.49 7.89 -12.08
CA ALA A 156 -9.94 8.15 -12.12
C ALA A 156 -10.31 9.27 -13.09
N LYS A 157 -9.47 10.30 -13.24
CA LYS A 157 -9.70 11.38 -14.24
C LYS A 157 -9.66 10.85 -15.67
N LEU A 158 -8.79 9.89 -15.98
CA LEU A 158 -8.73 9.26 -17.30
C LEU A 158 -10.02 8.47 -17.60
N LEU A 159 -10.63 7.90 -16.56
CA LEU A 159 -11.89 7.16 -16.65
C LEU A 159 -13.13 8.05 -16.49
N ALA A 160 -12.98 9.36 -16.31
CA ALA A 160 -14.08 10.25 -15.97
C ALA A 160 -15.29 10.18 -16.93
N PRO A 161 -15.10 10.10 -18.27
CA PRO A 161 -16.24 9.97 -19.19
C PRO A 161 -17.05 8.69 -18.95
N LEU A 162 -16.38 7.54 -18.78
CA LEU A 162 -17.00 6.26 -18.44
C LEU A 162 -17.72 6.34 -17.08
N LEU A 163 -17.02 6.80 -16.05
CA LEU A 163 -17.55 6.88 -14.68
C LEU A 163 -18.82 7.72 -14.63
N LYS A 164 -18.84 8.85 -15.36
CA LYS A 164 -20.04 9.69 -15.50
C LYS A 164 -21.20 8.93 -16.14
N ARG A 165 -20.98 8.15 -17.21
CA ARG A 165 -22.04 7.34 -17.85
C ARG A 165 -22.59 6.27 -16.92
N ARG A 166 -21.76 5.74 -16.02
CA ARG A 166 -22.12 4.66 -15.08
C ARG A 166 -22.61 5.16 -13.72
N ASN A 167 -22.64 6.47 -13.49
CA ASN A 167 -22.90 7.07 -12.18
C ASN A 167 -21.98 6.51 -11.08
N ALA A 168 -20.73 6.24 -11.45
CA ALA A 168 -19.70 5.70 -10.59
C ALA A 168 -18.64 6.76 -10.26
N SER A 169 -17.81 6.49 -9.27
CA SER A 169 -16.63 7.31 -8.97
C SER A 169 -15.52 6.46 -8.40
N PHE A 170 -14.29 6.63 -8.89
CA PHE A 170 -13.15 5.99 -8.26
C PHE A 170 -12.36 6.96 -7.40
N ALA A 171 -12.16 6.59 -6.14
CA ALA A 171 -11.35 7.33 -5.21
C ALA A 171 -10.87 6.46 -4.05
N TYR A 172 -9.76 6.90 -3.43
CA TYR A 172 -9.35 6.45 -2.12
C TYR A 172 -9.84 7.45 -1.08
N HIS A 173 -10.70 6.99 -0.17
CA HIS A 173 -11.20 7.77 0.95
C HIS A 173 -10.47 7.36 2.22
N GLN A 174 -9.74 8.30 2.81
CA GLN A 174 -9.11 8.09 4.10
C GLN A 174 -10.06 8.56 5.20
N ILE A 175 -10.31 7.69 6.16
CA ILE A 175 -11.01 7.97 7.40
C ILE A 175 -9.99 7.84 8.52
N ASP A 176 -9.87 8.92 9.29
CA ASP A 176 -8.96 9.01 10.41
C ASP A 176 -9.58 8.31 11.63
N LEU A 177 -8.88 7.32 12.18
CA LEU A 177 -9.34 6.51 13.29
C LEU A 177 -8.69 6.91 14.63
N GLU A 178 -7.78 7.89 14.64
CA GLU A 178 -7.13 8.36 15.88
C GLU A 178 -8.15 8.82 16.92
N ARG A 179 -9.28 9.39 16.48
CA ARG A 179 -10.39 9.82 17.34
C ARG A 179 -11.13 8.68 18.04
N LEU A 180 -10.95 7.44 17.60
CA LEU A 180 -11.56 6.24 18.19
C LEU A 180 -10.57 5.48 19.07
N GLY A 181 -9.47 6.11 19.46
CA GLY A 181 -8.44 5.55 20.35
C GLY A 181 -7.35 4.74 19.64
N GLY A 182 -7.31 4.74 18.29
CA GLY A 182 -6.35 4.00 17.44
C GLY A 182 -4.88 4.09 17.89
N GLU A 183 -4.06 3.06 17.60
CA GLU A 183 -2.73 2.87 18.24
C GLU A 183 -1.85 4.10 18.05
N GLN A 184 -1.67 4.89 19.09
CA GLN A 184 -0.79 6.06 19.06
C GLN A 184 0.68 5.65 19.25
N GLU A 185 0.93 4.50 19.90
CA GLU A 185 2.29 4.06 20.25
C GLU A 185 3.00 3.31 19.12
N THR A 186 2.30 2.52 18.29
CA THR A 186 2.94 1.82 17.15
C THR A 186 2.42 2.23 15.77
N GLY A 187 1.22 2.83 15.67
CA GLY A 187 0.69 3.69 14.59
C GLY A 187 0.73 3.22 13.13
N ALA A 188 1.29 2.07 12.84
CA ALA A 188 1.63 1.66 11.49
C ALA A 188 0.60 0.71 10.87
N ASP A 189 -0.31 0.19 11.69
CA ASP A 189 -1.37 -0.71 11.25
C ASP A 189 -2.53 0.10 10.66
N PHE A 190 -2.97 -0.25 9.45
CA PHE A 190 -4.12 0.38 8.82
C PHE A 190 -5.03 -0.66 8.15
N GLY A 191 -6.33 -0.36 8.16
CA GLY A 191 -7.32 -1.12 7.40
C GLY A 191 -7.44 -0.56 5.98
N LEU A 192 -7.63 -1.45 5.00
CA LEU A 192 -8.03 -1.08 3.65
C LEU A 192 -9.29 -1.85 3.28
N VAL A 193 -10.28 -1.17 2.73
CA VAL A 193 -11.47 -1.82 2.16
C VAL A 193 -11.54 -1.53 0.68
N LEU A 194 -11.68 -2.59 -0.11
CA LEU A 194 -12.00 -2.49 -1.54
C LEU A 194 -13.52 -2.62 -1.69
N ASP A 195 -14.23 -1.51 -1.95
CA ASP A 195 -15.70 -1.47 -2.07
C ASP A 195 -16.12 -1.08 -3.49
N PHE A 196 -16.37 -2.09 -4.31
CA PHE A 196 -16.79 -1.93 -5.69
C PHE A 196 -18.19 -2.49 -5.85
N ASP A 197 -19.14 -1.65 -6.24
CA ASP A 197 -20.55 -2.01 -6.36
C ASP A 197 -20.91 -2.74 -7.67
N GLY A 198 -19.92 -2.97 -8.54
CA GLY A 198 -20.09 -3.62 -9.84
C GLY A 198 -20.65 -2.71 -10.94
N SER A 199 -20.89 -1.41 -10.66
CA SER A 199 -21.40 -0.45 -11.65
C SER A 199 -20.48 -0.27 -12.86
N THR A 200 -19.21 -0.61 -12.71
CA THR A 200 -18.15 -0.53 -13.72
C THR A 200 -17.74 -1.88 -14.33
N ALA A 201 -18.51 -2.94 -14.03
CA ALA A 201 -18.40 -4.23 -14.72
C ALA A 201 -18.70 -4.08 -16.23
N LEU A 202 -17.97 -4.83 -17.06
CA LEU A 202 -18.18 -4.83 -18.50
C LEU A 202 -19.55 -5.44 -18.85
N PRO A 203 -20.29 -4.91 -19.85
CA PRO A 203 -21.56 -5.49 -20.27
C PRO A 203 -21.48 -6.97 -20.70
N ILE A 204 -20.38 -7.36 -21.33
CA ILE A 204 -20.15 -8.72 -21.82
C ILE A 204 -19.82 -9.74 -20.70
N THR A 205 -19.60 -9.30 -19.46
CA THR A 205 -19.16 -10.17 -18.37
C THR A 205 -20.31 -10.43 -17.39
N GLU A 206 -21.01 -11.56 -17.56
CA GLU A 206 -22.10 -11.95 -16.65
C GLU A 206 -21.59 -12.23 -15.23
N GLY A 207 -22.27 -11.67 -14.22
CA GLY A 207 -22.14 -12.13 -12.83
C GLY A 207 -20.99 -11.54 -12.01
N GLN A 208 -20.35 -10.44 -12.42
CA GLN A 208 -19.49 -9.72 -11.49
C GLN A 208 -20.35 -8.83 -10.59
N THR A 209 -20.47 -9.25 -9.34
CA THR A 209 -21.31 -8.60 -8.33
C THR A 209 -20.54 -7.55 -7.55
N ALA A 210 -21.30 -6.73 -6.81
CA ALA A 210 -20.73 -5.92 -5.74
C ALA A 210 -19.80 -6.78 -4.84
N ARG A 211 -18.68 -6.19 -4.44
CA ARG A 211 -17.69 -6.81 -3.56
C ARG A 211 -17.19 -5.79 -2.55
N ILE A 212 -17.07 -6.24 -1.31
CA ILE A 212 -16.46 -5.49 -0.22
C ILE A 212 -15.35 -6.38 0.35
N VAL A 213 -14.09 -6.01 0.13
CA VAL A 213 -12.93 -6.82 0.53
C VAL A 213 -12.18 -6.10 1.65
N PRO A 214 -12.35 -6.51 2.92
CA PRO A 214 -11.58 -5.97 4.03
C PRO A 214 -10.17 -6.58 4.09
N LEU A 215 -9.18 -5.70 4.24
CA LEU A 215 -7.76 -6.01 4.35
C LEU A 215 -7.17 -5.31 5.58
N VAL A 216 -6.23 -5.97 6.24
CA VAL A 216 -5.48 -5.39 7.36
C VAL A 216 -3.99 -5.45 7.05
N PHE A 217 -3.34 -4.30 7.15
CA PHE A 217 -1.90 -4.19 6.96
C PHE A 217 -1.22 -3.81 8.25
N GLN A 218 -0.14 -4.52 8.56
CA GLN A 218 0.82 -4.10 9.56
C GLN A 218 2.09 -3.60 8.86
N ALA A 219 2.41 -2.33 9.04
CA ALA A 219 3.62 -1.79 8.45
C ALA A 219 4.88 -2.23 9.19
N LYS A 220 5.91 -2.55 8.42
CA LYS A 220 7.25 -2.83 8.92
C LYS A 220 8.31 -2.13 8.11
N ARG A 221 9.19 -1.44 8.82
CA ARG A 221 10.42 -0.89 8.25
C ARG A 221 11.50 -1.96 8.26
N TYR A 222 12.26 -2.06 7.17
CA TYR A 222 13.37 -3.01 7.10
C TYR A 222 14.58 -2.45 6.34
N ILE A 223 15.69 -3.14 6.50
CA ILE A 223 16.84 -3.10 5.59
C ILE A 223 17.09 -4.54 5.14
N ARG A 224 17.33 -4.74 3.84
CA ARG A 224 17.56 -6.07 3.27
C ARG A 224 18.60 -6.88 4.07
N PRO A 225 18.43 -8.21 4.16
CA PRO A 225 17.43 -9.03 3.46
C PRO A 225 16.17 -9.35 4.27
N SER A 226 16.04 -8.84 5.49
CA SER A 226 15.03 -9.32 6.44
C SER A 226 14.29 -8.18 7.14
N ALA A 227 13.01 -8.43 7.43
CA ALA A 227 12.19 -7.55 8.26
C ALA A 227 12.01 -8.16 9.66
N ASP A 228 12.08 -7.31 10.68
CA ASP A 228 11.74 -7.67 12.05
C ASP A 228 10.21 -7.67 12.20
N ILE A 229 9.66 -8.78 12.71
CA ILE A 229 8.23 -9.01 12.94
C ILE A 229 7.99 -9.45 14.39
N SER A 230 8.93 -9.17 15.29
CA SER A 230 8.92 -9.58 16.70
C SER A 230 7.89 -8.86 17.58
N GLN A 231 7.15 -7.90 17.03
CA GLN A 231 6.21 -7.08 17.80
C GLN A 231 5.23 -7.97 18.58
N THR A 232 5.26 -7.78 19.90
CA THR A 232 4.45 -8.50 20.86
C THR A 232 3.83 -7.52 21.84
N HIS A 233 2.63 -7.83 22.30
CA HIS A 233 1.94 -7.04 23.31
C HIS A 233 1.82 -7.87 24.59
N GLU A 234 2.12 -7.26 25.74
CA GLU A 234 2.20 -7.96 27.04
C GLU A 234 0.98 -8.84 27.33
N LYS A 235 -0.23 -8.29 27.20
CA LYS A 235 -1.49 -9.01 27.48
C LYS A 235 -1.98 -9.91 26.34
N ARG A 236 -1.57 -9.66 25.10
CA ARG A 236 -2.27 -10.18 23.91
C ARG A 236 -1.37 -11.04 23.02
N GLY A 237 -0.11 -11.19 23.38
CA GLY A 237 0.86 -12.01 22.68
C GLY A 237 1.37 -11.40 21.38
N PRO A 238 2.00 -12.23 20.53
CA PRO A 238 2.61 -11.81 19.27
C PRO A 238 1.59 -11.26 18.28
N GLN A 239 1.87 -10.10 17.68
CA GLN A 239 0.96 -9.47 16.71
C GLN A 239 0.70 -10.36 15.50
N ARG A 240 1.69 -11.15 15.07
CA ARG A 240 1.53 -12.16 14.01
C ARG A 240 0.35 -13.11 14.25
N GLU A 241 0.17 -13.59 15.48
CA GLU A 241 -0.88 -14.58 15.80
C GLU A 241 -2.26 -13.95 15.72
N LYS A 242 -2.39 -12.67 16.09
CA LYS A 242 -3.62 -11.90 15.88
C LYS A 242 -3.93 -11.70 14.40
N LEU A 243 -2.93 -11.31 13.61
CA LEU A 243 -3.10 -11.15 12.16
C LEU A 243 -3.51 -12.47 11.50
N LYS A 244 -2.90 -13.60 11.88
CA LYS A 244 -3.26 -14.93 11.36
C LYS A 244 -4.69 -15.38 11.72
N SER A 245 -5.19 -14.94 12.87
CA SER A 245 -6.53 -15.30 13.33
C SER A 245 -7.60 -14.29 12.93
N ASN A 246 -7.24 -13.26 12.15
CA ASN A 246 -8.16 -12.26 11.66
C ASN A 246 -9.08 -12.84 10.56
N ARG A 247 -10.35 -12.44 10.55
CA ARG A 247 -11.30 -12.80 9.50
C ARG A 247 -11.00 -12.08 8.19
N ALA A 248 -10.44 -10.88 8.26
CA ALA A 248 -9.94 -10.14 7.11
C ALA A 248 -8.58 -10.68 6.67
N ALA A 249 -8.30 -10.65 5.36
CA ALA A 249 -6.97 -10.98 4.88
C ALA A 249 -5.94 -10.00 5.43
N SER A 250 -4.92 -10.54 6.08
CA SER A 250 -3.93 -9.78 6.84
C SER A 250 -2.54 -9.95 6.26
N ALA A 251 -1.78 -8.87 6.20
CA ALA A 251 -0.45 -8.88 5.62
C ALA A 251 0.48 -7.88 6.30
N TYR A 252 1.78 -8.13 6.18
CA TYR A 252 2.78 -7.11 6.45
C TYR A 252 3.01 -6.26 5.20
N ILE A 253 3.00 -4.95 5.34
CA ILE A 253 3.44 -4.01 4.31
C ILE A 253 4.86 -3.54 4.67
N LEU A 254 5.80 -3.77 3.78
CA LEU A 254 7.23 -3.65 4.07
C LEU A 254 7.81 -2.43 3.34
N TYR A 255 8.45 -1.54 4.10
CA TYR A 255 9.12 -0.34 3.59
C TYR A 255 10.63 -0.45 3.79
N GLU A 256 11.40 -0.40 2.71
CA GLU A 256 12.86 -0.39 2.81
C GLU A 256 13.36 0.99 3.26
N ASN A 257 13.62 1.17 4.55
CA ASN A 257 14.07 2.46 5.08
C ASN A 257 15.03 2.22 6.25
N GLY A 258 16.25 2.76 6.12
CA GLY A 258 17.31 2.59 7.13
C GLY A 258 17.57 3.85 7.94
N LYS A 259 18.73 3.85 8.60
CA LYS A 259 19.32 5.08 9.17
C LYS A 259 19.92 5.98 8.09
N VAL A 260 20.31 5.39 6.95
CA VAL A 260 20.94 6.05 5.81
C VAL A 260 20.10 5.84 4.56
N LYS A 261 20.29 6.72 3.57
CA LYS A 261 19.59 6.64 2.28
C LYS A 261 19.96 5.34 1.58
N VAL A 262 18.93 4.61 1.14
CA VAL A 262 19.08 3.47 0.24
C VAL A 262 19.08 4.04 -1.18
N GLU A 263 20.09 3.73 -1.97
CA GLU A 263 20.26 4.29 -3.32
C GLU A 263 19.15 3.80 -4.26
N ASP A 264 18.89 2.48 -4.25
CA ASP A 264 17.84 1.82 -5.02
C ASP A 264 16.90 1.05 -4.07
N PRO A 265 15.89 1.73 -3.50
CA PRO A 265 14.83 1.03 -2.78
C PRO A 265 14.14 -0.02 -3.61
N LEU A 266 13.69 -1.08 -2.96
CA LEU A 266 12.60 -1.92 -3.43
C LEU A 266 11.27 -1.14 -3.48
N PRO A 267 10.34 -1.51 -4.38
CA PRO A 267 8.97 -1.02 -4.31
C PRO A 267 8.32 -1.43 -2.99
N VAL A 268 7.19 -0.82 -2.64
CA VAL A 268 6.42 -1.24 -1.46
C VAL A 268 6.02 -2.70 -1.60
N LEU A 269 6.52 -3.53 -0.68
CA LEU A 269 6.36 -4.97 -0.70
C LEU A 269 5.27 -5.40 0.27
N VAL A 270 4.58 -6.49 -0.04
CA VAL A 270 3.53 -7.06 0.80
C VAL A 270 3.75 -8.55 0.99
N LYS A 271 3.75 -8.97 2.25
CA LYS A 271 3.87 -10.36 2.64
C LYS A 271 2.62 -10.80 3.38
N SER A 272 1.84 -11.71 2.78
CA SER A 272 0.70 -12.33 3.46
C SER A 272 1.16 -12.96 4.77
N VAL A 273 0.36 -12.82 5.83
CA VAL A 273 0.66 -13.40 7.13
C VAL A 273 0.78 -14.94 7.07
N ASP A 274 0.12 -15.58 6.11
CA ASP A 274 0.21 -17.03 5.88
C ASP A 274 1.61 -17.46 5.41
N ASN A 275 2.34 -16.55 4.75
CA ASN A 275 3.71 -16.79 4.29
C ASN A 275 4.76 -16.45 5.35
N VAL A 276 4.33 -16.12 6.57
CA VAL A 276 5.22 -15.79 7.69
C VAL A 276 5.32 -16.98 8.63
N GLY A 277 6.55 -17.49 8.82
CA GLY A 277 6.86 -18.58 9.73
C GLY A 277 6.68 -18.23 11.21
N SER A 278 7.17 -19.11 12.10
CA SER A 278 7.14 -18.92 13.55
C SER A 278 8.23 -17.99 14.08
N ASP A 279 9.19 -17.61 13.25
CA ASP A 279 10.33 -16.78 13.64
C ASP A 279 9.94 -15.32 13.87
N THR A 280 10.79 -14.60 14.62
CA THR A 280 10.66 -13.16 14.91
C THR A 280 11.18 -12.28 13.79
N VAL A 281 11.79 -12.88 12.76
CA VAL A 281 12.35 -12.20 11.60
C VAL A 281 11.88 -12.95 10.35
N THR A 282 11.65 -12.24 9.26
CA THR A 282 11.23 -12.86 8.00
C THR A 282 12.00 -12.31 6.80
N SER A 283 12.32 -13.19 5.85
CA SER A 283 12.87 -12.79 4.55
C SER A 283 11.88 -11.89 3.81
N VAL A 284 12.35 -10.74 3.31
CA VAL A 284 11.50 -9.81 2.56
C VAL A 284 11.24 -10.26 1.13
N PHE A 285 12.00 -11.23 0.61
CA PHE A 285 11.86 -11.72 -0.76
C PHE A 285 10.97 -12.96 -0.86
N THR A 286 11.08 -13.88 0.11
CA THR A 286 10.37 -15.16 0.07
C THR A 286 8.90 -14.98 0.40
N GLY A 287 8.00 -15.34 -0.52
CA GLY A 287 6.54 -15.28 -0.30
C GLY A 287 5.98 -13.86 -0.25
N THR A 288 6.73 -12.89 -0.78
CA THR A 288 6.39 -11.48 -0.86
C THR A 288 6.09 -11.09 -2.31
N VAL A 289 5.20 -10.14 -2.51
CA VAL A 289 4.84 -9.57 -3.81
C VAL A 289 4.84 -8.04 -3.71
N ASP A 290 4.81 -7.32 -4.83
CA ASP A 290 4.57 -5.87 -4.78
C ASP A 290 3.13 -5.55 -4.35
N PHE A 291 2.94 -4.36 -3.79
CA PHE A 291 1.63 -3.92 -3.27
C PHE A 291 0.51 -3.96 -4.31
N ALA A 292 0.79 -3.57 -5.56
CA ALA A 292 -0.22 -3.52 -6.60
C ALA A 292 -0.69 -4.92 -7.00
N THR A 293 0.23 -5.86 -7.14
CA THR A 293 -0.06 -7.29 -7.34
C THR A 293 -0.90 -7.86 -6.19
N PHE A 294 -0.57 -7.52 -4.94
CA PHE A 294 -1.33 -7.98 -3.77
C PHE A 294 -2.78 -7.48 -3.82
N LEU A 295 -2.99 -6.18 -4.06
CA LEU A 295 -4.33 -5.60 -4.13
C LEU A 295 -5.14 -6.15 -5.30
N TYR A 296 -4.52 -6.30 -6.46
CA TYR A 296 -5.17 -6.88 -7.63
C TYR A 296 -5.63 -8.31 -7.34
N ARG A 297 -4.76 -9.15 -6.74
CA ARG A 297 -5.15 -10.51 -6.34
C ARG A 297 -6.27 -10.50 -5.30
N ALA A 298 -6.21 -9.62 -4.31
CA ALA A 298 -7.24 -9.48 -3.29
C ALA A 298 -8.60 -9.07 -3.88
N SER A 299 -8.63 -8.22 -4.92
CA SER A 299 -9.90 -7.79 -5.51
C SER A 299 -10.60 -8.89 -6.31
N ILE A 300 -9.82 -9.82 -6.88
CA ILE A 300 -10.32 -10.82 -7.84
C ILE A 300 -10.51 -12.23 -7.26
N ASP A 301 -9.82 -12.58 -6.17
CA ASP A 301 -9.78 -13.94 -5.63
C ASP A 301 -10.33 -13.99 -4.19
N GLU A 302 -11.59 -14.43 -4.05
CA GLU A 302 -12.24 -14.53 -2.74
C GLU A 302 -11.63 -15.59 -1.81
N THR A 303 -10.90 -16.56 -2.38
CA THR A 303 -10.16 -17.57 -1.59
C THR A 303 -8.86 -17.01 -1.02
N PHE A 304 -8.35 -15.93 -1.63
CA PHE A 304 -7.18 -15.21 -1.15
C PHE A 304 -7.57 -14.09 -0.17
N ALA A 305 -8.65 -13.36 -0.47
CA ALA A 305 -9.18 -12.32 0.40
C ALA A 305 -10.71 -12.47 0.55
N PRO A 306 -11.20 -12.86 1.74
CA PRO A 306 -12.63 -13.04 1.96
C PRO A 306 -13.44 -11.77 1.73
N ARG A 307 -14.66 -11.92 1.21
CA ARG A 307 -15.59 -10.82 0.95
C ARG A 307 -16.59 -10.66 2.09
N ALA A 308 -16.85 -9.42 2.48
CA ALA A 308 -17.94 -9.07 3.39
C ALA A 308 -19.26 -8.88 2.61
N ALA A 309 -20.38 -9.23 3.23
CA ALA A 309 -21.72 -9.03 2.67
C ALA A 309 -22.23 -7.59 2.86
N SER A 310 -21.64 -6.83 3.78
CA SER A 310 -22.03 -5.46 4.12
C SER A 310 -20.82 -4.65 4.59
N VAL A 311 -21.01 -3.32 4.70
CA VAL A 311 -19.99 -2.41 5.24
C VAL A 311 -19.76 -2.70 6.73
N GLU A 312 -20.82 -2.95 7.47
CA GLU A 312 -20.78 -3.32 8.88
C GLU A 312 -20.03 -4.63 9.10
N GLU A 313 -20.25 -5.63 8.24
CA GLU A 313 -19.47 -6.87 8.29
C GLU A 313 -18.00 -6.63 7.94
N ALA A 314 -17.69 -5.79 6.96
CA ALA A 314 -16.31 -5.48 6.60
C ALA A 314 -15.56 -4.83 7.78
N LEU A 315 -16.19 -3.86 8.44
CA LEU A 315 -15.67 -3.24 9.65
C LEU A 315 -15.53 -4.28 10.77
N SER A 316 -16.55 -5.11 11.01
CA SER A 316 -16.49 -6.19 12.00
C SER A 316 -15.36 -7.18 11.73
N MET A 317 -15.10 -7.52 10.46
CA MET A 317 -13.99 -8.39 10.07
C MET A 317 -12.65 -7.74 10.42
N ILE A 318 -12.45 -6.46 10.09
CA ILE A 318 -11.24 -5.71 10.43
C ILE A 318 -11.04 -5.65 11.96
N TYR A 319 -12.09 -5.25 12.70
CA TYR A 319 -12.03 -5.04 14.14
C TYR A 319 -12.19 -6.31 14.99
N ALA A 320 -12.41 -7.48 14.39
CA ALA A 320 -12.53 -8.73 15.14
C ALA A 320 -11.27 -9.06 15.96
N LYS A 321 -10.10 -8.58 15.50
CA LYS A 321 -8.79 -8.83 16.12
C LYS A 321 -7.85 -7.63 16.14
N ALA A 322 -8.10 -6.60 15.33
CA ALA A 322 -7.53 -5.28 15.54
C ALA A 322 -8.46 -4.54 16.49
N ASP A 323 -8.09 -4.42 17.76
CA ASP A 323 -8.87 -3.59 18.69
C ASP A 323 -8.98 -2.17 18.12
N ARG A 324 -10.04 -1.42 18.45
CA ARG A 324 -10.27 -0.07 17.90
C ARG A 324 -9.09 0.84 18.12
N GLY A 325 -8.43 0.62 19.25
CA GLY A 325 -7.20 1.30 19.61
C GLY A 325 -5.95 0.83 18.88
N GLN A 326 -6.06 0.15 17.72
CA GLN A 326 -4.92 -0.42 17.00
C GLN A 326 -4.74 0.06 15.57
N LEU A 327 -5.76 0.64 14.95
CA LEU A 327 -5.68 1.12 13.58
C LEU A 327 -5.58 2.63 13.59
N SER A 328 -4.56 3.17 12.92
CA SER A 328 -4.43 4.63 12.75
C SER A 328 -5.37 5.16 11.66
N HIS A 329 -5.58 4.37 10.61
CA HIS A 329 -6.37 4.78 9.45
C HIS A 329 -7.24 3.64 8.90
N LEU A 330 -8.39 4.02 8.37
CA LEU A 330 -9.17 3.21 7.43
C LEU A 330 -9.12 3.86 6.07
N LEU A 331 -8.53 3.17 5.10
CA LEU A 331 -8.56 3.55 3.70
C LEU A 331 -9.69 2.79 3.00
N VAL A 332 -10.49 3.47 2.19
CA VAL A 332 -11.56 2.85 1.40
C VAL A 332 -11.31 3.17 -0.07
N ALA A 333 -10.89 2.17 -0.84
CA ALA A 333 -10.84 2.26 -2.29
C ALA A 333 -12.24 1.91 -2.82
N SER A 334 -12.96 2.87 -3.40
CA SER A 334 -14.36 2.66 -3.76
C SER A 334 -14.74 3.13 -5.16
N GLY A 335 -15.74 2.44 -5.73
CA GLY A 335 -16.52 2.83 -6.91
C GLY A 335 -17.71 3.76 -6.62
N ARG A 336 -18.02 4.03 -5.35
CA ARG A 336 -19.24 4.75 -4.93
C ARG A 336 -18.96 6.23 -4.60
N PRO A 337 -19.77 7.19 -5.09
CA PRO A 337 -19.62 8.61 -4.78
C PRO A 337 -19.72 8.98 -3.30
N ASN A 338 -20.46 8.19 -2.51
CA ASN A 338 -20.75 8.45 -1.11
C ASN A 338 -20.02 7.52 -0.13
N ALA A 339 -19.01 6.75 -0.59
CA ALA A 339 -18.33 5.75 0.23
C ALA A 339 -17.81 6.34 1.55
N LYS A 340 -17.18 7.52 1.53
CA LYS A 340 -16.68 8.17 2.76
C LYS A 340 -17.77 8.34 3.82
N LEU A 341 -18.96 8.84 3.44
CA LEU A 341 -20.06 9.07 4.37
C LEU A 341 -20.63 7.75 4.90
N LEU A 342 -20.71 6.75 4.02
CA LEU A 342 -21.25 5.43 4.34
C LEU A 342 -20.38 4.73 5.39
N TYR A 343 -19.05 4.69 5.18
CA TYR A 343 -18.13 4.10 6.14
C TYR A 343 -18.00 4.92 7.43
N GLN A 344 -18.04 6.26 7.35
CA GLN A 344 -18.07 7.09 8.56
C GLN A 344 -19.30 6.79 9.42
N SER A 345 -20.49 6.73 8.80
CA SER A 345 -21.73 6.42 9.52
C SER A 345 -21.71 5.01 10.13
N ALA A 346 -21.15 4.03 9.41
CA ALA A 346 -21.02 2.67 9.90
C ALA A 346 -20.01 2.58 11.06
N LEU A 347 -18.91 3.34 11.00
CA LEU A 347 -17.95 3.46 12.10
C LEU A 347 -18.57 4.12 13.32
N ASP A 348 -19.36 5.17 13.17
CA ASP A 348 -20.04 5.84 14.29
C ASP A 348 -21.07 4.89 14.95
N HIS A 349 -21.78 4.10 14.13
CA HIS A 349 -22.71 3.09 14.64
C HIS A 349 -21.99 1.95 15.36
N PHE A 350 -20.92 1.44 14.74
CA PHE A 350 -20.03 0.48 15.38
C PHE A 350 -19.59 1.10 16.72
N ALA A 351 -19.09 2.34 16.72
CA ALA A 351 -18.56 3.05 17.90
C ALA A 351 -19.48 2.95 19.10
N ALA A 352 -20.75 3.32 18.90
CA ALA A 352 -21.80 3.32 19.91
C ALA A 352 -22.22 1.92 20.39
N GLN A 353 -22.07 0.87 19.58
CA GLN A 353 -22.46 -0.50 19.96
C GLN A 353 -21.40 -1.24 20.79
N TYR A 354 -20.14 -0.81 20.66
CA TYR A 354 -19.00 -1.46 21.27
C TYR A 354 -18.17 -0.44 22.05
N GLU A 355 -18.83 0.46 22.82
CA GLU A 355 -18.13 1.27 23.82
C GLU A 355 -17.15 0.35 24.57
N PRO A 356 -15.84 0.67 24.58
CA PRO A 356 -14.92 -0.09 25.42
C PRO A 356 -15.30 0.21 26.86
N ASP A 357 -15.29 -0.83 27.70
CA ASP A 357 -15.03 -0.70 29.13
C ASP A 357 -13.74 0.13 29.28
N LEU A 358 -13.87 1.46 29.35
CA LEU A 358 -12.79 2.38 29.69
C LEU A 358 -12.62 2.45 31.23
N ASP A 359 -13.41 1.68 31.99
CA ASP A 359 -13.47 1.70 33.45
C ASP A 359 -12.40 0.81 34.14
N ASP A 360 -11.61 0.02 33.41
CA ASP A 360 -10.50 -0.74 34.03
C ASP A 360 -9.19 0.08 34.16
N ALA A 361 -9.23 1.38 33.87
CA ALA A 361 -8.07 2.27 33.96
C ALA A 361 -7.93 3.04 35.29
N ASP A 362 -8.91 3.00 36.21
CA ASP A 362 -8.89 3.86 37.42
C ASP A 362 -8.94 3.14 38.77
N ASP A 363 -8.79 1.80 38.85
CA ASP A 363 -8.84 1.07 40.14
C ASP A 363 -7.45 0.72 40.73
N LEU A 364 -6.42 1.51 40.38
CA LEU A 364 -5.07 1.40 40.99
C LEU A 364 -4.47 2.77 41.32
N SER A 365 -5.16 3.57 42.13
CA SER A 365 -4.52 4.37 43.20
C SER A 365 -5.55 5.26 43.86
N ASP A 366 -6.04 4.87 45.04
CA ASP A 366 -6.06 5.77 46.20
C ASP A 366 -6.49 4.97 47.44
N GLU A 367 -5.89 5.35 48.58
CA GLU A 367 -6.15 4.87 49.95
C GLU A 367 -5.37 3.63 50.45
N HIS A 368 -4.08 3.82 50.70
CA HIS A 368 -3.57 3.76 52.09
C HIS A 368 -2.12 4.29 52.17
N ILE A 369 -1.98 5.61 52.31
CA ILE A 369 -0.81 6.22 52.93
C ILE A 369 -1.16 6.41 54.40
N GLU A 370 -0.76 5.47 55.25
CA GLU A 370 -0.69 5.70 56.70
C GLU A 370 0.62 6.42 57.02
N ASP A 371 0.46 7.71 57.31
CA ASP A 371 1.00 8.40 58.48
C ASP A 371 2.51 8.29 58.77
N TYR A 372 3.26 9.28 58.27
CA TYR A 372 4.61 9.60 58.74
C TYR A 372 4.54 10.35 60.07
N GLY A 373 4.73 9.62 61.16
CA GLY A 373 5.04 10.14 62.49
C GLY A 373 6.54 10.47 62.65
N ASP A 374 6.80 11.77 62.69
CA ASP A 374 7.94 12.52 63.25
C ASP A 374 8.79 11.81 64.35
N ASN A 375 10.13 11.82 64.22
CA ASN A 375 11.09 12.34 65.22
C ASN A 375 12.59 11.99 64.99
N HIS A 376 13.43 12.97 65.35
CA HIS A 376 14.86 12.94 65.76
C HIS A 376 15.98 13.01 64.69
N ILE A 377 16.68 14.15 64.55
CA ILE A 377 17.90 14.66 65.27
C ILE A 377 19.09 13.72 64.99
N GLU A 378 20.18 14.09 64.31
CA GLU A 378 21.34 14.94 64.70
C GLU A 378 22.12 15.37 63.42
N ASP A 379 22.42 16.66 63.27
CA ASP A 379 23.75 17.28 63.38
C ASP A 379 24.89 16.54 62.64
N GLU A 380 25.47 17.18 61.61
CA GLU A 380 26.93 17.32 61.48
C GLU A 380 27.32 18.38 60.43
N ASP A 381 27.91 19.46 60.94
CA ASP A 381 28.81 20.38 60.24
C ASP A 381 29.94 19.61 59.53
N MET A 382 30.33 20.03 58.33
CA MET A 382 31.74 20.28 57.98
C MET A 382 31.88 21.05 56.67
N SER A 383 32.46 22.24 56.83
CA SER A 383 33.15 23.07 55.85
C SER A 383 34.16 22.31 54.97
N SER A 384 34.39 22.77 53.74
CA SER A 384 35.61 23.54 53.40
C SER A 384 35.78 23.73 51.89
N ASP A 385 36.28 24.92 51.57
CA ASP A 385 36.81 25.43 50.31
C ASP A 385 37.69 24.47 49.51
N HIS A 386 37.69 24.60 48.16
CA HIS A 386 38.95 24.70 47.42
C HIS A 386 38.84 25.35 46.04
N GLU A 387 39.88 26.15 45.78
CA GLU A 387 40.16 27.09 44.70
C GLU A 387 40.67 26.46 43.38
N SER A 388 40.57 27.29 42.33
CA SER A 388 41.51 27.45 41.18
C SER A 388 41.60 26.28 40.18
N GLY A 389 41.89 26.45 38.90
CA GLY A 389 42.39 27.59 38.13
C GLY A 389 43.05 27.06 36.83
N MET A 390 43.35 27.98 35.91
CA MET A 390 44.16 27.84 34.68
C MET A 390 43.50 27.14 33.47
N GLN A 391 43.22 27.85 32.36
CA GLN A 391 44.12 28.44 31.35
C GLN A 391 45.01 27.42 30.63
N HIS A 392 44.74 27.19 29.33
CA HIS A 392 45.76 27.05 28.28
C HIS A 392 45.13 27.05 26.85
N GLU A 393 45.25 28.17 26.15
CA GLU A 393 45.69 28.20 24.73
C GLU A 393 47.26 28.12 24.72
N PRO A 394 48.02 27.96 23.60
CA PRO A 394 47.70 28.35 22.20
C PRO A 394 48.33 27.52 21.04
N SER A 395 48.02 27.95 19.80
CA SER A 395 48.82 27.89 18.55
C SER A 395 49.05 26.50 17.89
N SER A 396 49.24 26.31 16.59
CA SER A 396 49.85 27.17 15.55
C SER A 396 49.53 26.67 14.12
N GLU A 397 49.49 27.65 13.20
CA GLU A 397 50.09 27.69 11.84
C GLU A 397 49.68 26.76 10.65
N GLN A 398 49.63 27.46 9.50
CA GLN A 398 49.32 27.12 8.09
C GLN A 398 50.52 26.40 7.39
N PRO A 399 50.72 26.32 6.02
CA PRO A 399 49.95 26.79 4.85
C PRO A 399 49.98 25.89 3.55
N GLY A 400 49.34 26.39 2.48
CA GLY A 400 49.63 26.08 1.06
C GLY A 400 48.72 25.00 0.45
N THR A 401 48.22 25.06 -0.79
CA THR A 401 48.72 25.72 -2.01
C THR A 401 47.60 25.89 -3.05
N GLU A 402 47.83 26.85 -3.94
CA GLU A 402 47.11 27.23 -5.15
C GLU A 402 46.96 26.11 -6.20
N GLY A 403 45.97 26.24 -7.10
CA GLY A 403 45.83 25.42 -8.30
C GLY A 403 44.72 25.93 -9.22
N GLU A 404 45.12 26.70 -10.23
CA GLU A 404 44.29 27.32 -11.28
C GLU A 404 43.70 26.31 -12.29
N GLY A 405 42.43 26.53 -12.69
CA GLY A 405 41.85 26.32 -14.04
C GLY A 405 41.85 24.89 -14.66
N PRO A 406 41.18 24.65 -15.82
CA PRO A 406 40.56 25.62 -16.73
C PRO A 406 39.07 25.35 -17.08
N LYS A 407 38.50 26.38 -17.71
CA LYS A 407 37.18 26.44 -18.35
C LYS A 407 37.05 25.41 -19.49
N GLY A 408 35.93 24.69 -19.52
CA GLY A 408 35.54 23.78 -20.60
C GLY A 408 34.12 24.09 -21.11
N SER A 409 34.04 24.29 -22.42
CA SER A 409 32.97 24.92 -23.19
C SER A 409 31.72 24.05 -23.41
N ALA A 410 30.56 24.70 -23.51
CA ALA A 410 29.30 24.13 -23.97
C ALA A 410 29.27 23.91 -25.50
N PRO A 411 28.59 22.85 -26.01
CA PRO A 411 28.20 22.80 -27.40
C PRO A 411 26.79 23.34 -27.63
N LYS A 412 26.72 24.33 -28.52
CA LYS A 412 25.52 24.67 -29.30
C LYS A 412 25.35 23.65 -30.41
N ASN A 413 24.11 23.24 -30.66
CA ASN A 413 23.51 22.82 -31.95
C ASN A 413 22.04 22.49 -31.61
N GLY A 414 21.00 22.84 -32.37
CA GLY A 414 20.81 23.46 -33.67
C GLY A 414 19.32 23.24 -33.98
N LYS A 415 18.63 24.28 -34.49
CA LYS A 415 17.21 24.18 -34.92
C LYS A 415 17.11 23.41 -36.23
N PHE A 416 16.17 22.48 -36.35
CA PHE A 416 14.93 22.62 -37.12
C PHE A 416 13.90 21.59 -36.63
#